data_AF-A0A4U3AUK5-F1
#
_entry.id   AF-A0A4U3AUK5-F1
#
_cell.length_a   1.000
_cell.length_b   1.000
_cell.length_c   1.000
_cell.angle_alpha   90.00
_cell.angle_beta   90.00
_cell.angle_gamma   90.00
#
_symmetry.space_group_name_H-M   'P 1'
#
loop_
_entity.id
_entity.type
_entity.pdbx_description
1 polymer ?
#
loop_
_entity_poly.entity_id
_entity_poly.type
_entity_poly.pdbx_seq_one_letter_code
_entity_poly.pdbx_strand_id
1 'polypeptide(L)' 'MKQRIITGVVAAALFIPIVIYGGVPFTVLVYALASIGLYELIRMNKLTLISIPTVLAAVLLWIILIP' A
#
# COMPACT_ATOMS: atom_id res chain seq x y z
N MET A 1 -14.98 4.12 -20.37
CA MET A 1 -14.91 2.66 -20.16
C MET A 1 -13.55 2.09 -20.60
N LYS A 2 -13.13 2.29 -21.86
CA LYS A 2 -11.85 1.78 -22.38
C LYS A 2 -10.63 2.14 -21.52
N GLN A 3 -10.53 3.38 -21.05
CA GLN A 3 -9.41 3.84 -20.20
C GLN A 3 -9.29 3.08 -18.87
N ARG A 4 -10.41 2.75 -18.20
CA ARG A 4 -10.41 2.01 -16.93
C ARG A 4 -9.89 0.58 -17.10
N ILE A 5 -10.24 -0.06 -18.20
CA ILE A 5 -9.77 -1.40 -18.57
C ILE A 5 -8.27 -1.36 -18.84
N ILE A 6 -7.83 -0.40 -19.66
CA ILE A 6 -6.41 -0.25 -20.04
C ILE A 6 -5.54 -0.01 -18.79
N THR A 7 -5.93 0.90 -17.89
CA THR A 7 -5.17 1.17 -16.67
C THR A 7 -5.10 -0.05 -15.74
N GLY A 8 -6.18 -0.84 -15.64
CA GLY A 8 -6.20 -2.07 -14.84
C GLY A 8 -5.26 -3.15 -15.40
N VAL A 9 -5.28 -3.34 -16.72
CA VAL A 9 -4.38 -4.30 -17.39
C VAL A 9 -2.91 -3.90 -17.22
N VAL A 10 -2.60 -2.61 -17.38
CA VAL A 10 -1.22 -2.10 -17.19
C VAL A 10 -0.76 -2.30 -15.75
N ALA A 11 -1.60 -1.99 -14.76
CA ALA A 11 -1.27 -2.23 -13.36
C ALA A 11 -1.01 -3.71 -13.10
N ALA A 12 -1.89 -4.61 -13.57
CA ALA A 12 -1.72 -6.06 -13.41
C ALA A 12 -0.44 -6.58 -14.07
N ALA A 13 -0.13 -6.12 -15.28
CA ALA A 13 1.09 -6.50 -16.01
C ALA A 13 2.37 -6.10 -15.27
N LEU A 14 2.34 -4.99 -14.51
CA LEU A 14 3.47 -4.54 -13.70
C LEU A 14 3.52 -5.25 -12.33
N PHE A 15 2.36 -5.52 -11.75
CA PHE A 15 2.24 -6.12 -10.42
C PHE A 15 2.57 -7.62 -10.40
N ILE A 16 2.06 -8.38 -11.37
CA ILE A 16 2.17 -9.85 -11.41
C ILE A 16 3.64 -10.31 -11.44
N PRO A 17 4.54 -9.76 -12.29
CA PRO A 17 5.94 -10.17 -12.31
C PRO A 17 6.67 -9.86 -11.00
N ILE A 18 6.34 -8.74 -10.35
CA ILE A 18 6.94 -8.35 -9.07
C ILE A 18 6.55 -9.33 -7.97
N VAL A 19 5.29 -9.78 -7.96
CA VAL A 19 4.80 -10.79 -7.02
C VAL A 19 5.47 -12.15 -7.27
N ILE A 20 5.65 -12.55 -8.52
CA ILE A 20 6.28 -13.83 -8.88
C ILE A 20 7.77 -13.84 -8.54
N TYR A 21 8.49 -12.74 -8.77
CA TYR A 21 9.91 -12.62 -8.46
C TYR A 21 10.17 -12.64 -6.95
N GLY A 22 9.28 -12.02 -6.16
CA GLY A 22 9.37 -12.00 -4.71
C GLY A 22 10.58 -11.21 -4.19
N GLY A 23 10.93 -11.43 -2.91
CA GLY A 23 12.07 -10.78 -2.26
C GLY A 23 11.92 -9.25 -2.13
N VAL A 24 13.03 -8.54 -2.27
CA VAL A 24 13.11 -7.07 -2.08
C VAL A 24 12.07 -6.28 -2.88
N PRO A 25 11.88 -6.46 -4.20
CA PRO A 25 10.93 -5.66 -4.97
C PRO A 25 9.47 -5.87 -4.52
N PHE A 26 9.12 -7.09 -4.11
CA PHE A 26 7.81 -7.37 -3.52
C PHE A 26 7.66 -6.70 -2.15
N THR A 27 8.64 -6.84 -1.26
CA THR A 27 8.61 -6.21 0.07
C THR A 27 8.41 -4.69 -0.04
N VAL A 28 9.20 -4.01 -0.88
CA VAL A 28 9.08 -2.56 -1.11
C VAL A 28 7.68 -2.20 -1.61
N LEU A 29 7.13 -2.98 -2.55
CA LEU A 29 5.81 -2.75 -3.09
C LEU A 29 4.73 -2.87 -2.01
N VAL A 30 4.79 -3.90 -1.16
CA VAL A 30 3.82 -4.13 -0.08
C VAL A 30 3.92 -3.02 0.97
N TYR A 31 5.11 -2.57 1.34
CA TYR A 31 5.31 -1.42 2.23
C TYR A 31 4.70 -0.13 1.66
N ALA A 32 4.89 0.13 0.37
CA ALA A 32 4.31 1.28 -0.29
C ALA A 32 2.78 1.23 -0.29
N LEU A 33 2.19 0.10 -0.70
CA LEU A 33 0.74 -0.07 -0.73
C LEU A 33 0.10 0.00 0.66
N ALA A 34 0.70 -0.65 1.65
CA ALA A 34 0.19 -0.63 3.01
C ALA A 34 0.18 0.80 3.58
N SER A 35 1.24 1.57 3.30
CA SER A 35 1.33 2.98 3.71
C SER A 35 0.29 3.87 3.00
N ILE A 36 0.07 3.67 1.70
CA ILE A 36 -0.98 4.39 0.93
C ILE A 36 -2.36 4.05 1.48
N GLY A 37 -2.65 2.76 1.69
CA GLY A 37 -3.93 2.31 2.25
C GLY A 37 -4.18 2.87 3.65
N LEU A 38 -3.15 2.93 4.49
CA LEU A 38 -3.25 3.55 5.81
C LEU A 38 -3.52 5.05 5.70
N TYR A 39 -2.82 5.76 4.82
CA TYR A 39 -3.05 7.19 4.56
C TYR A 39 -4.50 7.47 4.13
N GLU A 40 -5.04 6.67 3.21
CA GLU A 40 -6.43 6.79 2.78
C GLU A 40 -7.41 6.51 3.94
N LEU A 41 -7.13 5.49 4.77
CA LEU A 41 -7.95 5.16 5.94
C LEU A 41 -7.98 6.30 6.97
N ILE A 42 -6.84 6.92 7.25
CA ILE A 42 -6.72 8.08 8.16
C ILE A 42 -7.57 9.24 7.61
N ARG A 43 -7.46 9.52 6.31
CA ARG A 43 -8.21 10.57 5.62
C ARG A 43 -9.71 10.32 5.62
N MET A 44 -10.15 9.08 5.38
CA MET A 44 -11.57 8.68 5.42
C MET A 44 -12.18 8.87 6.81
N ASN A 45 -11.40 8.58 7.85
CA ASN A 45 -11.83 8.75 9.24
C ASN A 45 -11.66 10.19 9.77
N LYS A 46 -11.23 11.14 8.93
CA LYS A 46 -10.97 12.55 9.32
C LYS A 46 -10.00 12.69 10.51
N LEU A 47 -9.11 11.73 10.68
CA LEU A 47 -8.07 11.77 11.71
C LEU A 47 -6.97 12.74 11.27
N THR A 48 -6.32 13.42 12.22
CA THR A 48 -5.16 14.25 11.90
C THR A 48 -3.99 13.36 11.50
N LEU A 49 -3.18 13.80 10.53
CA LEU A 49 -2.00 13.05 10.08
C LEU A 49 -1.02 12.76 11.23
N ILE A 50 -0.93 13.67 12.19
CA ILE A 50 -0.06 13.55 13.36
C ILE A 50 -0.96 13.44 14.59
N SER A 51 -1.52 12.25 14.79
CA SER A 51 -2.30 11.91 15.98
C SER A 51 -1.70 10.66 16.62
N ILE A 52 -1.88 10.50 17.94
CA ILE A 52 -1.41 9.30 18.67
C ILE A 52 -1.96 8.02 18.01
N PRO A 53 -3.27 7.92 17.67
CA PRO A 53 -3.81 6.78 16.92
C PRO A 53 -3.14 6.56 15.57
N THR A 54 -2.88 7.64 14.82
CA THR A 54 -2.29 7.57 13.48
C THR A 54 -0.86 7.04 13.50
N VAL A 55 -0.05 7.55 14.43
CA VAL A 55 1.35 7.13 14.59
C VAL A 55 1.41 5.69 15.08
N LEU A 56 0.58 5.30 16.05
CA LEU A 56 0.49 3.93 16.52
C LEU A 56 0.09 2.97 15.38
N ALA A 57 -0.92 3.34 14.58
CA ALA A 57 -1.34 2.53 13.44
C ALA A 57 -0.23 2.37 12.39
N ALA A 58 0.53 3.43 12.10
CA ALA A 58 1.66 3.37 11.17
C ALA A 58 2.79 2.45 11.69
N VAL A 59 3.16 2.58 12.97
CA VAL A 59 4.19 1.74 13.58
C VAL A 59 3.77 0.27 13.63
N LEU A 60 2.53 -0.01 14.06
CA LEU A 60 1.99 -1.37 14.10
C LEU A 60 1.95 -2.01 12.71
N LEU A 61 1.50 -1.25 11.70
CA LEU A 61 1.49 -1.70 10.31
C LEU A 61 2.90 -2.08 9.84
N TRP A 62 3.90 -1.25 10.14
CA TRP A 62 5.27 -1.49 9.72
C TRP A 62 5.91 -2.68 10.43
N ILE A 63 5.57 -2.92 11.70
CA ILE A 63 6.00 -4.11 12.47
C ILE A 63 5.40 -5.38 11.87
N ILE A 64 4.10 -5.37 11.52
CA ILE A 64 3.42 -6.52 10.90
C ILE A 64 4.03 -6.88 9.54
N LEU A 65 4.52 -5.88 8.80
CA LEU A 65 5.13 -6.06 7.50
C LEU A 65 6.60 -6.53 7.54
N ILE A 66 7.25 -6.55 8.72
CA ILE A 66 8.61 -7.10 8.82
C ILE A 66 8.52 -8.59 8.47
N PRO A 67 9.20 -9.05 7.41
CA PRO A 67 9.14 -10.44 6.97
C PRO A 67 9.77 -11.41 7.97
#